data_AF-A0A917MCP2-F1
#
_entry.id   AF-A0A917MCP2-F1
#
_cell.length_a   1.000
_cell.length_b   1.000
_cell.length_c   1.000
_cell.angle_alpha   90.00
_cell.angle_beta   90.00
_cell.angle_gamma   90.00
#
_symmetry.space_group_name_H-M   'P 1'
#
loop_
_entity.id
_entity.type
_entity.pdbx_description
1 polymer ?
#
loop_
_entity_poly.entity_id
_entity_poly.type
_entity_poly.pdbx_seq_one_letter_code
_entity_poly.pdbx_strand_id
1 'polypeptide(L)'
;MAKTKDVQQEHFENDLLSFIKVKFIEPITINGLKPTIRQYVEITSIGKATIEKLIKSKGYDVPISTIRKICTYSKITLSVFFSMFEEYLKEKESKKKK
;
A
#
# COMPACT_ATOMS: atom_id res chain seq x y z
N MET A 1 -6.67 -20.32 -19.07
CA MET A 1 -6.45 -21.07 -17.82
C MET A 1 -6.38 -20.05 -16.69
N ALA A 2 -7.45 -19.93 -15.89
CA ALA A 2 -7.41 -19.09 -14.71
C ALA A 2 -6.48 -19.78 -13.70
N LYS A 3 -5.30 -19.21 -13.44
CA LYS A 3 -4.45 -19.65 -12.33
C LYS A 3 -5.26 -19.42 -11.06
N THR A 4 -5.67 -20.49 -10.38
CA THR A 4 -6.20 -20.41 -9.02
C THR A 4 -5.15 -19.67 -8.19
N LYS A 5 -5.42 -18.42 -7.82
CA LYS A 5 -4.53 -17.69 -6.91
C LYS A 5 -4.52 -18.45 -5.59
N ASP A 6 -3.33 -18.70 -5.07
CA ASP A 6 -3.17 -19.29 -3.75
C ASP A 6 -3.82 -18.35 -2.72
N VAL A 7 -4.66 -18.88 -1.84
CA VAL A 7 -5.36 -18.12 -0.79
C VAL A 7 -4.35 -17.40 0.11
N GLN A 8 -3.18 -17.99 0.35
CA GLN A 8 -2.11 -17.38 1.13
C GLN A 8 -1.51 -16.17 0.40
N GLN A 9 -1.31 -16.28 -0.91
CA GLN A 9 -0.82 -15.17 -1.75
C GLN A 9 -1.81 -14.00 -1.74
N GLU A 10 -3.11 -14.26 -1.92
CA GLU A 10 -4.11 -13.19 -1.89
C GLU A 10 -4.17 -12.52 -0.51
N HIS A 11 -3.98 -13.27 0.59
CA HIS A 11 -3.93 -12.69 1.93
C HIS A 11 -2.76 -11.72 2.07
N PHE A 12 -1.56 -12.14 1.67
CA PHE A 12 -0.36 -11.31 1.73
C PHE A 12 -0.48 -10.05 0.85
N GLU A 13 -1.00 -10.19 -0.38
CA GLU A 13 -1.27 -9.06 -1.28
C GLU A 13 -2.22 -8.05 -0.61
N ASN A 14 -3.29 -8.51 0.02
CA ASN A 14 -4.24 -7.65 0.72
C ASN A 14 -3.64 -6.97 1.96
N ASP A 15 -2.77 -7.66 2.69
CA ASP A 15 -2.07 -7.10 3.84
C ASP A 15 -1.14 -5.97 3.42
N LEU A 16 -0.37 -6.18 2.35
CA LEU A 16 0.51 -5.16 1.78
C LEU A 16 -0.28 -3.94 1.28
N LEU A 17 -1.41 -4.16 0.59
CA LEU A 17 -2.28 -3.07 0.14
C LEU A 17 -2.85 -2.28 1.32
N SER A 18 -3.31 -2.97 2.36
CA SER A 18 -3.87 -2.34 3.55
C SER A 18 -2.80 -1.52 4.28
N PHE A 19 -1.60 -2.08 4.43
CA PHE A 19 -0.45 -1.38 4.99
C PHE A 19 -0.12 -0.11 4.19
N ILE A 20 0.03 -0.23 2.86
CA ILE A 20 0.37 0.91 2.00
C ILE A 20 -0.68 2.00 2.12
N LYS A 21 -1.95 1.61 2.07
CA LYS A 21 -3.08 2.53 2.17
C LYS A 21 -3.05 3.31 3.48
N VAL A 22 -2.95 2.62 4.61
CA VAL A 22 -3.01 3.24 5.95
C VAL A 22 -1.78 4.09 6.24
N LYS A 23 -0.58 3.62 5.88
CA LYS A 23 0.67 4.29 6.26
C LYS A 23 1.12 5.37 5.29
N PHE A 24 0.77 5.27 4.01
CA PHE A 24 1.35 6.14 2.99
C PHE A 24 0.32 6.89 2.13
N ILE A 25 -0.93 6.41 2.01
CA ILE A 25 -1.94 7.05 1.16
C ILE A 25 -2.93 7.88 1.98
N GLU A 26 -3.55 7.29 3.00
CA GLU A 26 -4.55 7.97 3.85
C GLU A 26 -4.04 9.20 4.61
N PRO A 27 -2.77 9.27 5.05
CA PRO A 27 -2.23 10.47 5.69
C PRO A 27 -2.11 11.68 4.74
N ILE A 28 -2.16 11.46 3.43
CA ILE A 28 -2.08 12.55 2.46
C ILE A 28 -3.40 13.32 2.48
N THR A 29 -3.35 14.56 2.92
CA THR A 29 -4.49 15.48 2.91
C THR A 29 -4.11 16.81 2.27
N ILE A 30 -5.05 17.44 1.59
CA ILE A 30 -4.91 18.79 1.04
C ILE A 30 -6.01 19.63 1.66
N ASN A 31 -5.62 20.64 2.45
CA ASN A 31 -6.57 21.48 3.20
C ASN A 31 -7.52 20.67 4.10
N GLY A 32 -7.02 19.59 4.71
CA GLY A 32 -7.82 18.69 5.55
C GLY A 32 -8.78 17.75 4.79
N LEU A 33 -8.79 17.80 3.46
CA LEU A 33 -9.63 16.95 2.62
C LEU A 33 -8.82 15.84 1.93
N LYS A 34 -9.51 14.75 1.59
CA LYS A 34 -8.94 13.65 0.81
C LYS A 34 -8.58 14.16 -0.59
N PRO A 35 -7.34 13.97 -1.07
CA PRO A 35 -6.92 14.36 -2.40
C PRO A 35 -7.73 13.65 -3.49
N THR A 36 -7.88 14.31 -4.63
CA THR A 36 -8.30 13.68 -5.88
C THR A 36 -7.21 12.74 -6.38
N ILE A 37 -7.56 11.80 -7.28
CA ILE A 37 -6.57 10.88 -7.87
C ILE A 37 -5.44 11.65 -8.58
N ARG A 38 -5.75 12.76 -9.25
CA ARG A 38 -4.75 13.61 -9.90
C ARG A 38 -3.75 14.18 -8.90
N GLN A 39 -4.23 14.68 -7.76
CA GLN A 39 -3.37 15.20 -6.70
C GLN A 39 -2.50 14.09 -6.08
N TYR A 40 -3.01 12.87 -5.92
CA TYR A 40 -2.16 11.74 -5.52
C TYR A 40 -1.04 11.48 -6.52
N VAL A 41 -1.31 11.54 -7.83
CA VAL A 41 -0.29 11.37 -8.87
C VAL A 41 0.79 12.45 -8.75
N GLU A 42 0.38 13.71 -8.56
CA GLU A 42 1.30 14.85 -8.41
C GLU A 42 2.18 14.72 -7.16
N ILE A 43 1.63 14.25 -6.04
CA ILE A 43 2.37 14.09 -4.77
C ILE A 43 3.30 12.87 -4.80
N THR A 44 2.81 11.73 -5.30
CA THR A 44 3.50 10.44 -5.15
C THR A 44 4.33 10.04 -6.38
N SER A 45 4.12 10.71 -7.53
CA SER A 45 4.65 10.30 -8.84
C SER A 45 4.26 8.87 -9.27
N ILE A 46 3.19 8.32 -8.68
CA ILE A 46 2.61 7.02 -9.02
C ILE A 46 1.48 7.26 -10.03
N GLY A 47 1.42 6.45 -11.08
CA GLY A 47 0.43 6.61 -12.15
C GLY A 47 -1.01 6.43 -11.64
N LYS A 48 -1.96 7.10 -12.29
CA LYS A 48 -3.39 7.11 -11.96
C LYS A 48 -3.95 5.71 -11.70
N ALA A 49 -3.73 4.79 -12.65
CA ALA A 49 -4.24 3.42 -12.57
C ALA A 49 -3.64 2.65 -11.37
N THR A 50 -2.38 2.91 -11.03
CA THR A 50 -1.72 2.26 -9.88
C THR A 50 -2.25 2.83 -8.57
N ILE A 51 -2.47 4.15 -8.46
CA ILE A 51 -3.13 4.76 -7.29
C ILE A 51 -4.54 4.17 -7.08
N GLU A 52 -5.32 4.04 -8.15
CA GLU A 52 -6.65 3.43 -8.07
C GLU A 52 -6.58 1.99 -7.55
N LYS A 53 -5.60 1.20 -8.02
CA LYS A 53 -5.37 -0.17 -7.53
C LYS A 53 -4.96 -0.20 -6.06
N LEU A 54 -4.04 0.67 -5.64
CA LEU A 54 -3.60 0.77 -4.24
C LEU A 54 -4.75 1.13 -3.30
N ILE A 55 -5.75 1.89 -3.76
CA ILE A 55 -6.88 2.34 -2.93
C ILE A 55 -8.04 1.34 -2.94
N LYS A 56 -8.32 0.72 -4.10
CA LYS A 56 -9.59 0.01 -4.34
C LYS A 56 -9.44 -1.48 -4.68
N SER A 57 -8.26 -1.96 -5.07
CA SER A 57 -8.11 -3.35 -5.49
C SER A 57 -7.98 -4.31 -4.30
N LYS A 58 -8.41 -5.54 -4.54
CA LYS A 58 -8.14 -6.71 -3.69
C LYS A 58 -7.25 -7.67 -4.47
N GLY A 59 -6.21 -8.21 -3.83
CA GLY A 59 -5.26 -9.12 -4.48
C GLY A 59 -4.46 -8.48 -5.61
N TYR A 60 -4.14 -7.18 -5.50
CA TYR A 60 -3.21 -6.53 -6.42
C TYR A 60 -1.77 -6.82 -5.96
N ASP A 61 -1.02 -7.52 -6.80
CA ASP A 61 0.41 -7.72 -6.64
C ASP A 61 1.15 -6.39 -6.92
N VAL A 62 1.64 -5.75 -5.86
CA VAL A 62 2.25 -4.43 -5.92
C VAL A 62 3.68 -4.55 -6.48
N PRO A 63 3.98 -4.00 -7.66
CA PRO A 63 5.32 -4.07 -8.21
C PRO A 63 6.35 -3.39 -7.32
N ILE A 64 7.57 -3.94 -7.24
CA ILE A 64 8.67 -3.34 -6.49
C ILE A 64 8.99 -1.90 -6.92
N SER A 65 8.74 -1.57 -8.19
CA SER A 65 8.87 -0.20 -8.72
C SER A 65 7.87 0.76 -8.08
N THR A 66 6.65 0.31 -7.79
CA THR A 66 5.65 1.08 -7.02
C THR A 66 6.10 1.26 -5.58
N ILE A 67 6.61 0.21 -4.93
CA ILE A 67 7.18 0.30 -3.57
C ILE A 67 8.33 1.31 -3.55
N ARG A 68 9.20 1.32 -4.56
CA ARG A 68 10.29 2.29 -4.66
C ARG A 68 9.79 3.72 -4.78
N LYS A 69 8.72 3.96 -5.55
CA LYS A 69 8.08 5.28 -5.62
C LYS A 69 7.49 5.70 -4.27
N ILE A 70 6.85 4.78 -3.55
CA ILE A 70 6.34 5.02 -2.20
C ILE A 70 7.47 5.46 -1.26
N CYS A 71 8.56 4.70 -1.25
CA CYS A 71 9.74 5.03 -0.45
C CYS A 71 10.31 6.41 -0.81
N THR A 72 10.32 6.75 -2.11
CA THR A 72 10.88 8.00 -2.62
C THR A 72 10.09 9.21 -2.12
N TYR A 73 8.76 9.23 -2.26
CA TYR A 73 7.97 10.37 -1.80
C TYR A 73 7.88 10.43 -0.26
N SER A 74 7.90 9.27 0.40
CA SER A 74 7.87 9.18 1.86
C SER A 74 9.24 9.44 2.50
N LYS A 75 10.29 9.61 1.70
CA LYS A 75 11.68 9.83 2.14
C LYS A 75 12.20 8.73 3.09
N ILE A 76 11.85 7.47 2.82
CA ILE A 76 12.33 6.31 3.57
C ILE A 76 13.13 5.36 2.69
N THR A 77 13.92 4.49 3.31
CA THR A 77 14.62 3.41 2.60
C THR A 77 13.70 2.21 2.40
N LEU A 78 14.07 1.32 1.47
CA LEU A 78 13.37 0.04 1.29
C LEU A 78 13.40 -0.82 2.56
N SER A 79 14.53 -0.79 3.29
CA SER A 79 14.65 -1.51 4.57
C SER A 79 13.62 -1.02 5.57
N VAL A 80 13.48 0.31 5.73
CA VAL A 80 12.49 0.91 6.64
C VAL A 80 11.07 0.54 6.23
N PHE A 81 10.77 0.57 4.93
CA PHE A 81 9.46 0.15 4.43
C PHE A 81 9.09 -1.28 4.86
N PHE A 82 10.00 -2.24 4.67
CA PHE A 82 9.73 -3.63 5.03
C PHE A 82 9.69 -3.84 6.54
N SER A 83 10.53 -3.16 7.33
CA SER A 83 10.44 -3.20 8.79
C SER A 83 9.08 -2.68 9.30
N MET A 84 8.61 -1.54 8.77
CA MET A 84 7.27 -1.01 9.08
C MET A 84 6.16 -1.98 8.69
N PHE A 85 6.33 -2.73 7.59
CA PHE A 85 5.34 -3.71 7.15
C PHE A 85 5.32 -4.93 8.09
N GLU A 86 6.47 -5.45 8.50
CA GLU A 86 6.57 -6.52 9.48
C GLU A 86 5.94 -6.13 10.82
N GLU A 87 6.18 -4.91 11.29
CA GLU A 87 5.53 -4.38 12.50
C GLU A 87 4.01 -4.32 12.34
N TYR A 88 3.52 -3.82 11.20
CA TYR A 88 2.09 -3.79 10.89
C TYR A 88 1.45 -5.19 10.93
N LEU A 89 2.13 -6.21 10.39
CA LEU A 89 1.66 -7.60 10.44
C LEU A 89 1.57 -8.11 11.88
N LYS A 90 2.61 -7.89 12.70
CA LYS A 90 2.64 -8.29 14.13
C LYS A 90 1.50 -7.64 14.92
N GLU A 91 1.24 -6.35 14.69
CA GLU A 91 0.12 -5.65 15.33
C GLU A 91 -1.24 -6.23 14.92
N LYS A 92 -1.39 -6.55 13.63
CA LYS A 92 -2.63 -7.14 13.10
C LYS A 92 -2.91 -8.52 13.69
N GLU A 93 -1.89 -9.36 13.82
CA GLU A 93 -1.99 -10.67 14.46
C GLU A 93 -2.33 -10.58 15.94
N SER A 94 -1.74 -9.61 16.65
CA SER A 94 -2.01 -9.37 18.07
C SER A 94 -3.46 -8.95 18.34
N LYS A 95 -4.09 -8.24 17.38
CA LYS A 95 -5.51 -7.86 17.45
C LYS A 95 -6.48 -9.00 17.14
N LYS A 96 -6.07 -10.03 16.38
CA LYS A 96 -6.92 -11.21 16.10
C LYS A 96 -7.00 -12.20 17.27
N LYS A 97 -6.08 -12.13 18.23
CA LYS A 97 -6.02 -13.01 19.41
C LYS A 97 -6.78 -12.47 20.64
N LYS A 98 -7.32 -11.25 20.55
CA LYS A 98 -8.21 -10.64 21.56
C LYS A 98 -9.64 -10.73 21.09
#